data_AF-A0A9E7G9U4-F1
#
_entry.id   AF-A0A9E7G9U4-F1
#
_cell.length_a   1.000
_cell.length_b   1.000
_cell.length_c   1.000
_cell.angle_alpha   90.00
_cell.angle_beta   90.00
_cell.angle_gamma   90.00
#
_symmetry.space_group_name_H-M   'P 1'
#
loop_
_entity.id
_entity.type
_entity.pdbx_description
1 polymer ?
#
loop_
_entity_poly.entity_id
_entity_poly.type
_entity_poly.pdbx_seq_one_letter_code
_entity_poly.pdbx_strand_id
1 'polypeptide(L)'
;MLDCILQIGIFCLPRAAVIPLHNHPGMTVFSKLLFGSMHIRSFDWVDSSEQIRSSNGACLAKLNTDSVMNAPCETSILYPAAGGNMHCFTAVTPCAVLDVLGPPYDGPEGRDCKYYTEASCSSFPGDATASAAPGDNDRYAWLEEMQGKPDDFNVRGEEYKGPKIVGY
;
A
#
# COMPACT_ATOMS: atom_id res chain seq x y z
N MET A 1 -3.96 -25.47 15.59
CA MET A 1 -3.15 -24.88 14.52
C MET A 1 -2.51 -23.66 15.15
N LEU A 2 -1.18 -23.51 15.13
CA LEU A 2 -0.58 -22.27 15.61
C LEU A 2 -0.91 -21.20 14.56
N ASP A 3 -1.73 -20.23 14.93
CA ASP A 3 -2.01 -19.08 14.06
C ASP A 3 -0.68 -18.38 13.79
N CYS A 4 -0.33 -18.24 12.51
CA CYS A 4 0.88 -17.54 12.12
C CYS A 4 0.71 -16.06 12.47
N ILE A 5 1.34 -15.61 13.57
CA ILE A 5 1.17 -14.23 14.07
C ILE A 5 1.91 -13.20 13.22
N LEU A 6 2.96 -13.62 12.50
CA LEU A 6 3.83 -12.74 11.71
C LEU A 6 4.32 -13.43 10.43
N GLN A 7 4.39 -12.69 9.34
CA GLN A 7 5.07 -13.10 8.12
C GLN A 7 6.18 -12.10 7.77
N ILE A 8 7.34 -12.61 7.38
CA ILE A 8 8.48 -11.80 6.92
C ILE A 8 8.72 -12.10 5.44
N GLY A 9 8.77 -11.05 4.62
CA GLY A 9 8.98 -11.16 3.17
C GLY A 9 9.99 -10.12 2.68
N ILE A 10 10.76 -10.46 1.64
CA ILE A 10 11.61 -9.51 0.93
C ILE A 10 11.15 -9.45 -0.53
N PHE A 11 10.80 -8.27 -1.00
CA PHE A 11 10.50 -8.02 -2.40
C PHE A 11 11.73 -7.42 -3.07
N CYS A 12 12.25 -8.10 -4.09
CA CYS A 12 13.34 -7.61 -4.93
C CYS A 12 12.75 -7.09 -6.24
N LEU A 13 12.82 -5.78 -6.47
CA LEU A 13 12.21 -5.12 -7.62
C LEU A 13 13.29 -4.67 -8.61
N PRO A 14 13.24 -5.06 -9.89
CA PRO A 14 14.04 -4.41 -10.92
C PRO A 14 13.54 -2.97 -11.15
N ARG A 15 14.35 -2.15 -11.82
CA ARG A 15 13.95 -0.78 -12.18
C ARG A 15 12.59 -0.78 -12.90
N ALA A 16 11.73 0.16 -12.53
CA ALA A 16 10.37 0.36 -13.04
C ALA A 16 9.37 -0.75 -12.70
N ALA A 17 9.74 -1.79 -11.95
CA ALA A 17 8.75 -2.72 -11.43
C ALA A 17 7.85 -2.03 -10.40
N VAL A 18 6.57 -2.45 -10.41
CA VAL A 18 5.51 -1.88 -9.58
C VAL A 18 4.89 -2.98 -8.73
N ILE A 19 4.73 -2.71 -7.44
CA ILE A 19 3.72 -3.39 -6.62
C ILE A 19 2.50 -2.47 -6.65
N PRO A 20 1.40 -2.88 -7.31
CA PRO A 20 0.23 -2.02 -7.53
C PRO A 20 -0.39 -1.56 -6.21
N LEU A 21 -1.22 -0.52 -6.27
CA LEU A 21 -1.90 -0.01 -5.08
C LEU A 21 -2.77 -1.10 -4.46
N HIS A 22 -2.50 -1.43 -3.20
CA HIS A 22 -3.18 -2.49 -2.48
C HIS A 22 -3.32 -2.16 -0.99
N ASN A 23 -4.25 -2.82 -0.29
CA ASN A 23 -4.52 -2.62 1.13
C ASN A 23 -3.94 -3.72 2.04
N HIS A 24 -4.00 -3.47 3.35
CA HIS A 24 -3.54 -4.36 4.41
C HIS A 24 -4.63 -4.48 5.51
N PRO A 25 -5.75 -5.21 5.25
CA PRO A 25 -6.94 -5.19 6.10
C PRO A 25 -6.68 -5.79 7.47
N GLY A 26 -6.81 -4.98 8.52
CA GLY A 26 -6.60 -5.42 9.91
C GLY A 26 -5.14 -5.67 10.29
N MET A 27 -4.19 -5.22 9.46
CA MET A 27 -2.77 -5.53 9.62
C MET A 27 -1.97 -4.30 10.03
N THR A 28 -0.90 -4.55 10.79
CA THR A 28 0.21 -3.61 10.99
C THR A 28 1.41 -4.14 10.21
N VAL A 29 2.03 -3.29 9.40
CA VAL A 29 3.18 -3.69 8.57
C VAL A 29 4.36 -2.76 8.83
N PHE A 30 5.51 -3.35 9.11
CA PHE A 30 6.79 -2.66 9.15
C PHE A 30 7.50 -2.89 7.83
N SER A 31 7.91 -1.81 7.16
CA SER A 31 8.57 -1.88 5.86
C SER A 31 9.91 -1.16 5.90
N LYS A 32 10.95 -1.80 5.37
CA LYS A 32 12.29 -1.21 5.30
C LYS A 32 12.92 -1.40 3.93
N LEU A 33 13.28 -0.29 3.28
CA LEU A 33 14.11 -0.31 2.08
C LEU A 33 15.54 -0.71 2.47
N LEU A 34 15.98 -1.88 2.00
CA LEU A 34 17.29 -2.45 2.30
C LEU A 34 18.39 -1.83 1.44
N PHE A 35 18.11 -1.61 0.16
CA PHE A 35 18.98 -0.91 -0.79
C PHE A 35 18.17 -0.31 -1.95
N GLY A 36 18.79 0.61 -2.69
CA GLY A 36 18.20 1.21 -3.88
C GLY A 36 17.28 2.39 -3.55
N SER A 37 16.39 2.70 -4.49
CA SER A 37 15.43 3.80 -4.40
C SER A 37 14.07 3.40 -4.95
N MET A 38 13.02 3.86 -4.28
CA MET A 38 11.64 3.47 -4.53
C MET A 38 10.73 4.68 -4.33
N HIS A 39 9.85 4.93 -5.30
CA HIS A 39 8.74 5.85 -5.13
C HIS A 39 7.61 5.13 -4.41
N ILE A 40 7.09 5.77 -3.38
CA ILE A 40 5.97 5.28 -2.57
C ILE A 40 4.85 6.30 -2.65
N ARG A 41 3.67 5.83 -3.05
CA ARG A 41 2.41 6.53 -2.79
C ARG A 41 1.59 5.74 -1.81
N SER A 42 1.06 6.39 -0.78
CA SER A 42 0.19 5.74 0.19
C SER A 42 -0.97 6.62 0.63
N PHE A 43 -2.04 5.98 1.07
CA PHE A 43 -3.32 6.58 1.39
C PHE A 43 -3.95 5.91 2.61
N ASP A 44 -4.76 6.66 3.33
CA ASP A 44 -5.70 6.14 4.33
C ASP A 44 -7.12 6.55 3.93
N TRP A 45 -8.12 5.75 4.29
CA TRP A 45 -9.52 6.12 4.04
C TRP A 45 -9.85 7.39 4.84
N VAL A 46 -10.69 8.26 4.28
CA VAL A 46 -11.20 9.40 5.05
C VAL A 46 -12.07 8.88 6.18
N ASP A 47 -11.77 9.33 7.41
CA ASP A 47 -12.49 8.93 8.62
C ASP A 47 -13.88 9.60 8.64
N SER A 48 -14.85 8.91 8.04
CA SER A 48 -16.27 9.25 8.08
C SER A 48 -17.07 8.04 8.51
N SER A 49 -18.16 8.27 9.25
CA SER A 49 -19.05 7.20 9.76
C SER A 49 -19.53 6.23 8.68
N GLU A 50 -19.50 6.66 7.42
CA GLU A 50 -19.64 5.83 6.23
C GLU A 50 -18.53 6.21 5.25
N GLN A 51 -17.86 5.25 4.62
CA GLN A 51 -16.92 5.53 3.53
C GLN A 51 -17.60 6.41 2.49
N ILE A 52 -17.02 7.58 2.19
CA ILE A 52 -17.55 8.46 1.14
C ILE A 52 -17.37 7.74 -0.19
N ARG A 53 -18.50 7.31 -0.76
CA ARG A 53 -18.55 6.61 -2.05
C ARG A 53 -19.04 7.53 -3.15
N SER A 54 -18.37 7.49 -4.28
CA SER A 54 -18.82 8.14 -5.52
C SER A 54 -19.93 7.33 -6.18
N SER A 55 -20.55 7.89 -7.22
CA SER A 55 -21.58 7.22 -8.02
C SER A 55 -21.08 5.96 -8.74
N ASN A 56 -19.77 5.82 -8.96
CA ASN A 56 -19.16 4.63 -9.55
C ASN A 56 -18.59 3.65 -8.51
N GLY A 57 -18.80 3.89 -7.21
CA GLY A 57 -18.36 2.99 -6.14
C GLY A 57 -16.92 3.20 -5.66
N ALA A 58 -16.18 4.17 -6.23
CA ALA A 58 -14.88 4.57 -5.71
C ALA A 58 -15.01 5.20 -4.31
N CYS A 59 -14.02 4.97 -3.45
CA CYS A 59 -13.99 5.49 -2.09
C CYS A 59 -12.97 6.62 -1.96
N LEU A 60 -13.29 7.67 -1.20
CA LEU A 60 -12.37 8.78 -0.97
C LEU A 60 -11.27 8.39 0.02
N ALA A 61 -10.02 8.65 -0.35
CA ALA A 61 -8.85 8.42 0.48
C ALA A 61 -7.98 9.68 0.57
N LYS A 62 -7.37 9.90 1.75
CA LYS A 62 -6.40 10.97 1.99
C LYS A 62 -5.01 10.45 1.68
N LEU A 63 -4.23 11.23 0.94
CA LEU A 63 -2.83 10.94 0.63
C LEU A 63 -1.99 11.08 1.91
N ASN A 64 -1.23 10.03 2.23
CA ASN A 64 -0.32 9.98 3.37
C ASN A 64 1.14 10.20 2.94
N THR A 65 1.59 9.49 1.90
CA THR A 65 2.96 9.60 1.35
C THR A 65 2.91 9.70 -0.16
N ASP A 66 3.79 10.52 -0.74
CA ASP A 66 4.04 10.61 -2.18
C ASP A 66 5.46 11.12 -2.39
N SER A 67 6.44 10.22 -2.27
CA SER A 67 7.85 10.59 -2.24
C SER A 67 8.75 9.45 -2.69
N VAL A 68 9.98 9.81 -3.10
CA VAL A 68 11.04 8.83 -3.39
C VAL A 68 11.84 8.59 -2.13
N MET A 69 11.86 7.36 -1.64
CA MET A 69 12.75 6.92 -0.58
C MET A 69 14.05 6.36 -1.16
N ASN A 70 15.17 6.65 -0.49
CA ASN A 70 16.49 6.18 -0.86
C ASN A 70 17.12 5.46 0.34
N ALA A 71 17.72 4.30 0.13
CA ALA A 71 18.50 3.65 1.18
C ALA A 71 19.86 4.38 1.39
N PRO A 72 20.36 4.51 2.63
CA PRO A 72 19.72 4.06 3.87
C PRO A 72 18.56 4.97 4.29
N CYS A 73 17.46 4.37 4.76
CA CYS A 73 16.33 5.06 5.35
C CYS A 73 15.87 4.38 6.64
N GLU A 74 15.08 5.11 7.42
CA GLU A 74 14.31 4.59 8.56
C GLU A 74 13.27 3.57 8.10
N THR A 75 12.80 2.75 9.04
CA THR A 75 11.67 1.83 8.83
C THR A 75 10.36 2.62 8.84
N SER A 76 9.49 2.36 7.86
CA SER A 76 8.11 2.88 7.87
C SER A 76 7.16 1.89 8.54
N ILE A 77 6.07 2.41 9.07
CA ILE A 77 5.00 1.61 9.68
C ILE A 77 3.64 2.05 9.13
N LEU A 78 2.79 1.08 8.83
CA LEU A 78 1.36 1.29 8.62
C LEU A 78 0.56 0.51 9.66
N TYR A 79 -0.64 0.99 9.92
CA TYR A 79 -1.64 0.43 10.84
C TYR A 79 -2.92 0.09 10.06
N PRO A 80 -3.89 -0.61 10.69
CA PRO A 80 -5.13 -1.00 10.01
C PRO A 80 -5.93 0.15 9.38
N ALA A 81 -5.80 1.38 9.89
CA ALA A 81 -6.53 2.55 9.41
C ALA A 81 -5.70 3.85 9.44
N ALA A 82 -4.37 3.75 9.50
CA ALA A 82 -3.49 4.93 9.56
C ALA A 82 -2.07 4.61 9.06
N GLY A 83 -1.35 5.63 8.60
CA GLY A 83 0.04 5.50 8.17
C GLY A 83 0.19 5.04 6.72
N GLY A 84 -0.88 5.10 5.93
CA GLY A 84 -0.91 4.68 4.54
C GLY A 84 -1.21 3.20 4.37
N ASN A 85 -2.34 2.73 4.92
CA ASN A 85 -2.77 1.33 4.80
C ASN A 85 -2.87 0.86 3.34
N MET A 86 -3.28 1.76 2.44
CA MET A 86 -3.21 1.50 1.00
C MET A 86 -1.93 2.10 0.45
N HIS A 87 -1.10 1.31 -0.23
CA HIS A 87 0.10 1.85 -0.87
C HIS A 87 0.48 1.14 -2.16
N CYS A 88 1.24 1.85 -3.00
CA CYS A 88 1.93 1.29 -4.15
C CYS A 88 3.41 1.61 -4.09
N PHE A 89 4.21 0.71 -4.62
CA PHE A 89 5.66 0.86 -4.73
C PHE A 89 6.07 0.85 -6.19
N THR A 90 6.88 1.82 -6.59
CA THR A 90 7.50 1.87 -7.92
C THR A 90 9.01 1.96 -7.77
N ALA A 91 9.73 0.95 -8.25
CA ALA A 91 11.19 0.91 -8.16
C ALA A 91 11.82 1.96 -9.08
N VAL A 92 12.55 2.93 -8.51
CA VAL A 92 13.27 3.96 -9.28
C VAL A 92 14.62 3.42 -9.75
N THR A 93 15.29 2.66 -8.90
CA THR A 93 16.44 1.81 -9.23
C THR A 93 16.11 0.37 -8.85
N PRO A 94 16.93 -0.63 -9.23
CA PRO A 94 16.84 -1.94 -8.58
C PRO A 94 16.91 -1.76 -7.06
N CYS A 95 15.97 -2.35 -6.33
CA CYS A 95 15.83 -2.17 -4.89
C CYS A 95 15.28 -3.43 -4.22
N ALA A 96 15.43 -3.51 -2.91
CA ALA A 96 14.76 -4.53 -2.10
C ALA A 96 14.09 -3.90 -0.88
N VAL A 97 12.85 -4.30 -0.61
CA VAL A 97 12.10 -3.91 0.58
C VAL A 97 11.80 -5.15 1.42
N LEU A 98 12.07 -5.06 2.72
CA LEU A 98 11.73 -6.07 3.73
C LEU A 98 10.41 -5.65 4.39
N ASP A 99 9.42 -6.53 4.39
CA ASP A 99 8.16 -6.34 5.10
C ASP A 99 8.00 -7.36 6.23
N VAL A 100 7.51 -6.89 7.36
CA VAL A 100 7.04 -7.72 8.49
C VAL A 100 5.56 -7.43 8.70
N LEU A 101 4.72 -8.43 8.39
CA LEU A 101 3.26 -8.32 8.38
C LEU A 101 2.68 -8.97 9.63
N GLY A 102 1.84 -8.25 10.38
CA GLY A 102 1.19 -8.75 11.58
C GLY A 102 -0.28 -8.33 11.69
N PRO A 103 -1.24 -9.28 11.65
CA PRO A 103 -1.08 -10.66 11.15
C PRO A 103 -0.77 -10.68 9.63
N PRO A 104 -0.45 -11.84 9.04
CA PRO A 104 -0.42 -11.97 7.58
C PRO A 104 -1.83 -11.94 6.96
N TYR A 105 -1.84 -11.76 5.63
CA TYR A 105 -3.04 -11.97 4.81
C TYR A 105 -3.62 -13.37 5.00
N ASP A 106 -4.95 -13.46 4.93
CA ASP A 106 -5.71 -14.70 5.14
C ASP A 106 -7.14 -14.51 4.60
N GLY A 107 -7.41 -15.02 3.40
CA GLY A 107 -8.70 -14.84 2.74
C GLY A 107 -9.89 -15.46 3.49
N PRO A 108 -9.80 -16.70 4.00
CA PRO A 108 -10.82 -17.29 4.86
C PRO A 108 -11.21 -16.43 6.08
N GLU A 109 -10.27 -15.68 6.64
CA GLU A 109 -10.50 -14.76 7.77
C GLU A 109 -10.80 -13.31 7.32
N GLY A 110 -11.09 -13.09 6.04
CA GLY A 110 -11.46 -11.78 5.48
C GLY A 110 -10.30 -10.80 5.32
N ARG A 111 -9.06 -11.28 5.39
CA ARG A 111 -7.84 -10.48 5.19
C ARG A 111 -7.26 -10.71 3.79
N ASP A 112 -8.09 -10.60 2.76
CA ASP A 112 -7.63 -10.65 1.37
C ASP A 112 -6.94 -9.35 0.97
N CYS A 113 -5.84 -9.47 0.22
CA CYS A 113 -5.22 -8.32 -0.43
C CYS A 113 -6.11 -7.83 -1.59
N LYS A 114 -6.61 -6.61 -1.49
CA LYS A 114 -7.40 -5.95 -2.54
C LYS A 114 -6.53 -4.93 -3.26
N TYR A 115 -6.75 -4.80 -4.57
CA TYR A 115 -6.04 -3.86 -5.43
C TYR A 115 -6.95 -2.71 -5.84
N TYR A 116 -6.36 -1.55 -6.08
CA TYR A 116 -7.09 -0.31 -6.39
C TYR A 116 -6.45 0.46 -7.54
N THR A 117 -7.26 1.28 -8.22
CA THR A 117 -6.78 2.31 -9.13
C THR A 117 -7.19 3.70 -8.62
N GLU A 118 -6.36 4.71 -8.87
CA GLU A 118 -6.75 6.10 -8.67
C GLU A 118 -7.69 6.51 -9.81
N ALA A 119 -8.94 6.85 -9.51
CA ALA A 119 -9.89 7.34 -10.51
C ALA A 119 -9.52 8.77 -10.92
N SER A 120 -9.55 9.04 -12.23
CA SER A 120 -9.31 10.39 -12.75
C SER A 120 -10.40 11.35 -12.27
N CYS A 121 -10.01 12.42 -11.56
CA CYS A 121 -10.90 13.42 -10.96
C CYS A 121 -11.87 14.10 -11.96
N SER A 122 -11.58 14.02 -13.26
CA SER A 122 -12.35 14.67 -14.35
C SER A 122 -13.78 14.14 -14.56
N SER A 123 -14.24 13.12 -13.82
CA SER A 123 -15.51 12.43 -14.08
C SER A 123 -16.60 12.66 -13.03
N PHE A 124 -16.36 13.51 -12.02
CA PHE A 124 -17.32 13.69 -10.91
C PHE A 124 -18.09 15.02 -11.03
N PRO A 125 -19.40 15.00 -11.35
CA PRO A 125 -20.23 16.19 -11.37
C PRO A 125 -20.41 16.68 -9.93
N GLY A 126 -19.72 17.76 -9.60
CA GLY A 126 -19.55 18.29 -8.24
C GLY A 126 -18.18 18.94 -8.03
N ASP A 127 -17.25 18.76 -8.97
CA ASP A 127 -15.89 19.29 -8.95
C ASP A 127 -15.78 20.81 -9.24
N ALA A 128 -16.73 21.58 -8.72
CA ALA A 128 -16.47 22.95 -8.35
C ALA A 128 -16.05 22.90 -6.88
N THR A 129 -14.73 22.88 -6.66
CA THR A 129 -14.12 23.14 -5.36
C THR A 129 -14.46 22.15 -4.25
N ALA A 130 -13.71 21.05 -4.15
CA ALA A 130 -12.94 20.88 -2.92
C ALA A 130 -11.75 21.85 -3.00
N SER A 131 -12.05 23.15 -3.02
CA SER A 131 -11.04 24.16 -2.76
C SER A 131 -10.65 23.88 -1.33
N ALA A 132 -9.44 23.38 -1.14
CA ALA A 132 -8.74 23.62 0.10
C ALA A 132 -9.03 25.07 0.49
N ALA A 133 -9.71 25.25 1.62
CA ALA A 133 -9.65 26.54 2.29
C ALA A 133 -8.15 26.90 2.35
N PRO A 134 -7.76 28.16 2.10
CA PRO A 134 -6.36 28.55 2.06
C PRO A 134 -5.73 28.28 3.43
N GLY A 135 -5.13 27.10 3.59
CA GLY A 135 -4.76 26.53 4.88
C GLY A 135 -4.73 25.00 4.95
N ASP A 136 -5.48 24.28 4.10
CA ASP A 136 -5.53 22.81 4.14
C ASP A 136 -4.68 22.19 3.01
N ASN A 137 -3.49 21.68 3.34
CA ASN A 137 -2.54 21.09 2.38
C ASN A 137 -2.84 19.60 2.11
N ASP A 138 -4.00 19.13 2.54
CA ASP A 138 -4.42 17.74 2.43
C ASP A 138 -4.78 17.40 0.98
N ARG A 139 -4.06 16.43 0.41
CA ARG A 139 -4.33 15.88 -0.93
C ARG A 139 -5.22 14.64 -0.80
N TYR A 140 -6.21 14.52 -1.67
CA TYR A 140 -7.15 13.40 -1.69
C TYR A 140 -7.17 12.71 -3.06
N ALA A 141 -7.59 11.45 -3.09
CA ALA A 141 -7.82 10.68 -4.30
C ALA A 141 -9.06 9.77 -4.13
N TRP A 142 -9.72 9.49 -5.24
CA TRP A 142 -10.77 8.47 -5.30
C TRP A 142 -10.13 7.14 -5.68
N LEU A 143 -10.31 6.11 -4.86
CA LEU A 143 -9.77 4.77 -5.09
C LEU A 143 -10.90 3.81 -5.49
N GLU A 144 -10.76 3.19 -6.66
CA GLU A 144 -11.70 2.20 -7.17
C GLU A 144 -11.11 0.80 -7.00
N GLU A 145 -11.84 -0.11 -6.36
CA GLU A 145 -11.41 -1.50 -6.18
C GLU A 145 -11.40 -2.24 -7.53
N MET A 146 -10.27 -2.87 -7.84
CA MET A 146 -10.11 -3.66 -9.05
C MET A 146 -10.74 -5.05 -8.90
N GLN A 147 -11.19 -5.63 -10.02
CA GLN A 147 -11.57 -7.04 -10.06
C GLN A 147 -10.31 -7.91 -10.06
N GLY A 148 -9.80 -8.18 -8.86
CA GLY A 148 -8.61 -9.01 -8.66
C GLY A 148 -7.30 -8.29 -8.93
N LYS A 149 -6.24 -9.08 -9.00
CA LYS A 149 -4.86 -8.63 -9.22
C LYS A 149 -4.65 -8.20 -10.68
N PRO A 150 -3.89 -7.12 -10.98
CA PRO A 150 -3.53 -6.76 -12.36
C PRO A 150 -2.82 -7.91 -13.10
N ASP A 151 -3.15 -8.10 -14.38
CA ASP A 151 -2.62 -9.19 -15.21
C ASP A 151 -1.11 -9.10 -15.45
N ASP A 152 -0.58 -7.88 -15.53
CA ASP A 152 0.84 -7.59 -15.72
C ASP A 152 1.64 -7.67 -14.41
N PHE A 153 0.97 -7.74 -13.25
CA PHE A 153 1.62 -7.85 -11.95
C PHE A 153 1.95 -9.31 -11.60
N ASN A 154 3.23 -9.66 -11.72
CA ASN A 154 3.73 -11.00 -11.48
C ASN A 154 4.78 -11.02 -10.37
N VAL A 155 4.49 -11.75 -9.29
CA VAL A 155 5.42 -11.99 -8.18
C VAL A 155 5.86 -13.45 -8.23
N ARG A 156 7.18 -13.67 -8.21
CA ARG A 156 7.77 -15.01 -8.18
C ARG A 156 8.45 -15.22 -6.83
N GLY A 157 7.95 -16.21 -6.09
CA GLY A 157 8.59 -16.65 -4.85
C GLY A 157 9.87 -17.44 -5.12
N GLU A 158 10.89 -17.23 -4.29
CA GLU A 158 12.16 -17.93 -4.34
C GLU A 158 12.55 -18.37 -2.92
N GLU A 159 13.33 -19.45 -2.81
CA GLU A 159 13.85 -19.92 -1.53
C GLU A 159 14.87 -18.92 -0.95
N TYR A 160 14.74 -18.62 0.34
CA TYR A 160 15.69 -17.76 1.04
C TYR A 160 17.05 -18.46 1.23
N LYS A 161 18.11 -17.85 0.70
CA LYS A 161 19.49 -18.39 0.71
C LYS A 161 20.44 -17.66 1.66
N GLY A 162 19.93 -16.77 2.50
CA GLY A 162 20.73 -16.05 3.48
C GLY A 162 21.04 -16.89 4.73
N PRO A 163 21.63 -16.27 5.77
CA PRO A 163 21.89 -16.94 7.05
C PRO A 163 20.65 -17.59 7.65
N LYS A 164 20.80 -18.79 8.22
CA LYS A 164 19.70 -19.59 8.78
C LYS A 164 18.91 -18.79 9.82
N ILE A 165 17.59 -18.75 9.67
CA ILE A 165 16.67 -18.24 10.67
C ILE A 165 16.42 -19.37 11.68
N VAL A 166 16.75 -19.12 12.95
CA VAL A 166 16.53 -20.08 14.05
C VAL A 166 15.38 -19.53 14.88
N GLY A 167 14.28 -20.28 14.95
CA GLY A 167 13.18 -19.96 15.87
C GLY A 167 13.60 -20.17 17.32
N TYR A 168 13.08 -19.34 18.22
CA TYR A 168 13.22 -19.51 19.67
C TYR A 168 12.06 -20.31 20.23
#